data_AF-A0A929ZG08-F1
#
_entry.id   AF-A0A929ZG08-F1
#
_cell.length_a   1.000
_cell.length_b   1.000
_cell.length_c   1.000
_cell.angle_alpha   90.00
_cell.angle_beta   90.00
_cell.angle_gamma   90.00
#
_symmetry.space_group_name_H-M   'P 1'
#
loop_
_entity.id
_entity.type
_entity.pdbx_description
1 polymer ?
#
loop_
_entity_poly.entity_id
_entity_poly.type
_entity_poly.pdbx_seq_one_letter_code
_entity_poly.pdbx_strand_id
1 'polypeptide(L)'
;MTKPTNTYRRGSVVLRGDQIPRMTADASLLQSDQSADWKHEDPWRVLRIQSEFVEGFEALSEVGPAISVFGSARTRPDDPLYACAQRIGELLVQRGYAVVTGGGPGM
;
A
#
# COMPACT_ATOMS: atom_id res chain seq x y z
N MET A 1 5.66 -57.22 -3.05
CA MET A 1 5.67 -56.22 -1.96
C MET A 1 5.99 -54.86 -2.57
N THR A 2 4.97 -54.06 -2.87
CA THR A 2 5.11 -52.71 -3.44
C THR A 2 5.55 -51.77 -2.33
N LYS A 3 6.79 -51.26 -2.39
CA LYS A 3 7.26 -50.23 -1.45
C LYS A 3 6.30 -49.03 -1.55
N PRO A 4 5.80 -48.47 -0.43
CA PRO A 4 4.97 -47.28 -0.47
C PRO A 4 5.78 -46.17 -1.14
N THR A 5 5.30 -45.69 -2.28
CA THR A 5 5.95 -44.63 -3.04
C THR A 5 5.90 -43.36 -2.19
N ASN A 6 7.00 -43.04 -1.51
CA ASN A 6 7.10 -41.84 -0.69
C ASN A 6 6.77 -40.63 -1.58
N THR A 7 5.61 -40.05 -1.33
CA THR A 7 4.99 -39.01 -2.16
C THR A 7 4.64 -37.85 -1.24
N TYR A 8 5.17 -36.68 -1.54
CA TYR A 8 4.90 -35.44 -0.84
C TYR A 8 3.99 -34.57 -1.70
N ARG A 9 2.92 -34.01 -1.13
CA ARG A 9 2.01 -33.10 -1.84
C ARG A 9 2.07 -31.71 -1.22
N ARG A 10 2.28 -30.69 -2.05
CA ARG A 10 2.25 -29.26 -1.68
C ARG A 10 1.27 -28.54 -2.58
N GLY A 11 0.05 -28.34 -2.10
CA GLY A 11 -1.04 -27.78 -2.90
C GLY A 11 -1.27 -28.64 -4.16
N SER A 12 -1.18 -28.02 -5.33
CA SER A 12 -1.31 -28.68 -6.64
C SER A 12 -0.06 -29.47 -7.08
N VAL A 13 1.05 -29.39 -6.34
CA VAL A 13 2.33 -30.01 -6.71
C VAL A 13 2.52 -31.35 -5.99
N VAL A 14 2.90 -32.39 -6.74
CA VAL A 14 3.24 -33.72 -6.20
C VAL A 14 4.71 -34.01 -6.46
N LEU A 15 5.47 -34.29 -5.40
CA LEU A 15 6.90 -34.59 -5.41
C LEU A 15 7.14 -36.03 -4.96
N ARG A 16 8.07 -36.73 -5.59
CA ARG A 16 8.36 -38.15 -5.30
C ARG A 16 9.85 -38.40 -5.22
N GLY A 17 10.22 -39.38 -4.40
CA GLY A 17 11.62 -39.80 -4.24
C GLY A 17 12.54 -38.61 -3.93
N ASP A 18 13.56 -38.42 -4.75
CA ASP A 18 14.59 -37.39 -4.56
C ASP A 18 14.09 -35.95 -4.80
N GLN A 19 12.88 -35.78 -5.34
CA GLN A 19 12.26 -34.47 -5.49
C GLN A 19 11.61 -33.95 -4.19
N ILE A 20 11.52 -34.78 -3.15
CA ILE A 20 10.98 -34.36 -1.86
C ILE A 20 12.00 -33.41 -1.19
N PRO A 21 11.63 -32.14 -0.94
CA PRO A 21 12.57 -31.15 -0.42
C PRO A 21 13.00 -31.51 1.01
N ARG A 22 14.27 -31.23 1.32
CA ARG A 22 14.85 -31.50 2.65
C ARG A 22 14.34 -30.55 3.74
N MET A 23 13.81 -29.40 3.35
CA MET A 23 13.21 -28.41 4.24
C MET A 23 11.77 -28.15 3.84
N THR A 24 10.93 -27.82 4.81
CA THR A 24 9.57 -27.35 4.54
C THR A 24 9.65 -25.98 3.89
N ALA A 25 8.58 -25.62 3.17
CA ALA A 25 8.45 -24.31 2.53
C ALA A 25 8.62 -23.16 3.53
N ASP A 26 7.97 -23.26 4.68
CA ASP A 26 7.99 -22.23 5.72
C ASP A 26 9.39 -22.13 6.34
N ALA A 27 10.04 -23.26 6.60
CA ALA A 27 11.42 -23.27 7.10
C ALA A 27 12.39 -22.64 6.10
N SER A 28 12.17 -22.81 4.79
CA SER A 28 12.97 -22.16 3.74
C SER A 28 12.71 -20.66 3.64
N LEU A 29 11.45 -20.21 3.83
CA LEU A 29 11.07 -18.80 3.75
C LEU A 29 11.58 -17.99 4.95
N LEU A 30 11.60 -18.59 6.14
CA LEU A 30 12.04 -17.96 7.39
C LEU A 30 13.57 -17.98 7.57
N GLN A 31 14.33 -18.59 6.65
CA GLN A 31 15.78 -18.53 6.73
C GLN A 31 16.24 -17.09 6.55
N SER A 32 17.07 -16.63 7.48
CA SER A 32 17.69 -15.32 7.45
C SER A 32 18.88 -15.32 6.49
N ASP A 33 18.64 -15.47 5.19
CA ASP A 33 19.66 -15.13 4.19
C ASP A 33 19.03 -14.70 2.87
N GLN A 34 19.24 -13.43 2.53
CA GLN A 34 19.24 -12.87 1.19
C GLN A 34 19.53 -11.37 1.26
N SER A 35 20.48 -10.90 0.46
CA SER A 35 20.70 -9.48 0.22
C SER A 35 19.39 -8.80 -0.18
N ALA A 36 19.07 -7.66 0.43
CA ALA A 36 17.84 -6.93 0.18
C ALA A 36 17.86 -6.12 -1.13
N ASP A 37 18.76 -6.45 -2.07
CA ASP A 37 19.01 -5.66 -3.29
C ASP A 37 17.80 -5.59 -4.22
N TRP A 38 17.02 -6.68 -4.32
CA TRP A 38 15.80 -6.74 -5.13
C TRP A 38 14.75 -5.69 -4.73
N LYS A 39 14.80 -5.14 -3.51
CA LYS A 39 13.90 -4.06 -3.06
C LYS A 39 14.11 -2.75 -3.81
N HIS A 40 15.27 -2.55 -4.44
CA HIS A 40 15.58 -1.35 -5.22
C HIS A 40 15.36 -1.54 -6.71
N GLU A 41 15.04 -2.76 -7.15
CA GLU A 41 14.80 -3.07 -8.55
C GLU A 41 13.39 -2.65 -8.98
N ASP A 42 13.25 -2.30 -10.26
CA ASP A 42 11.98 -1.86 -10.84
C ASP A 42 10.80 -2.84 -10.64
N PRO A 43 10.97 -4.18 -10.68
CA PRO A 43 9.88 -5.11 -10.39
C PRO A 43 9.28 -4.92 -8.99
N TRP A 44 10.11 -4.69 -7.97
CA TRP A 44 9.60 -4.46 -6.62
C TRP A 44 8.90 -3.10 -6.49
N ARG A 45 9.41 -2.07 -7.18
CA ARG A 45 8.78 -0.75 -7.22
C ARG A 45 7.37 -0.80 -7.81
N VAL A 46 7.17 -1.60 -8.86
CA VAL A 46 5.83 -1.80 -9.46
C VAL A 46 4.85 -2.41 -8.45
N LEU A 47 5.28 -3.44 -7.71
CA LEU A 47 4.45 -4.07 -6.67
C LEU A 47 4.12 -3.09 -5.53
N ARG A 48 5.08 -2.25 -5.14
CA ARG A 48 4.84 -1.20 -4.13
C ARG A 48 3.83 -0.16 -4.62
N ILE A 49 3.97 0.35 -5.84
CA ILE A 49 3.02 1.31 -6.43
C ILE A 49 1.61 0.71 -6.50
N GLN A 50 1.49 -0.56 -6.92
CA GLN A 50 0.20 -1.26 -6.92
C GLN A 50 -0.40 -1.34 -5.51
N SER A 51 0.42 -1.63 -4.50
CA SER A 51 -0.03 -1.70 -3.10
C SER A 51 -0.53 -0.33 -2.60
N GLU A 52 0.20 0.76 -2.90
CA GLU A 52 -0.21 2.13 -2.57
C GLU A 52 -1.56 2.51 -3.21
N PHE A 53 -1.84 2.06 -4.45
CA PHE A 53 -3.15 2.25 -5.08
C PHE A 53 -4.26 1.48 -4.37
N VAL A 54 -4.02 0.20 -4.00
CA VAL A 54 -5.01 -0.61 -3.28
C VAL A 54 -5.36 0.05 -1.94
N GLU A 55 -4.33 0.44 -1.17
CA GLU A 55 -4.51 1.15 0.10
C GLU A 55 -5.26 2.47 -0.08
N GLY A 56 -4.90 3.26 -1.11
CA GLY A 56 -5.54 4.53 -1.41
C GLY A 56 -7.01 4.40 -1.77
N PHE A 57 -7.38 3.39 -2.57
CA PHE A 57 -8.77 3.14 -2.94
C PHE A 57 -9.59 2.63 -1.76
N GLU A 58 -9.04 1.76 -0.92
CA GLU A 58 -9.72 1.27 0.27
C GLU A 58 -10.00 2.43 1.24
N ALA A 59 -8.99 3.24 1.56
CA ALA A 59 -9.11 4.37 2.49
C ALA A 59 -10.09 5.46 2.02
N LEU A 60 -10.24 5.65 0.70
CA LEU A 60 -11.10 6.68 0.12
C LEU A 60 -12.45 6.14 -0.37
N SER A 61 -12.73 4.84 -0.18
CA SER A 61 -13.88 4.15 -0.76
C SER A 61 -15.25 4.70 -0.31
N GLU A 62 -15.33 5.20 0.93
CA GLU A 62 -16.56 5.75 1.51
C GLU A 62 -16.63 7.28 1.44
N VAL A 63 -15.63 7.93 0.84
CA VAL A 63 -15.63 9.40 0.69
C VAL A 63 -16.70 9.79 -0.32
N GLY A 64 -17.66 10.59 0.14
CA GLY A 64 -18.71 11.17 -0.71
C GLY A 64 -18.18 12.24 -1.67
N PRO A 65 -19.05 13.11 -2.23
CA PRO A 65 -18.62 14.21 -3.08
C PRO A 65 -17.52 15.05 -2.40
N ALA A 66 -16.38 15.18 -3.06
CA ALA A 66 -15.21 15.84 -2.51
C ALA A 66 -14.67 16.92 -3.45
N ILE A 67 -14.06 17.96 -2.87
CA ILE A 67 -13.38 19.02 -3.59
C ILE A 67 -11.93 19.06 -3.13
N SER A 68 -11.01 18.93 -4.08
CA SER A 68 -9.58 19.09 -3.83
C SER A 68 -9.22 20.57 -3.77
N VAL A 69 -8.64 21.01 -2.65
CA VAL A 69 -8.22 22.39 -2.42
C VAL A 69 -6.69 22.44 -2.44
N PHE A 70 -6.16 23.41 -3.19
CA PHE A 70 -4.73 23.64 -3.33
C PHE A 70 -4.38 25.06 -2.91
N GLY A 71 -3.23 25.20 -2.28
CA GLY A 71 -2.69 26.49 -1.87
C GLY A 71 -1.21 26.40 -1.55
N SER A 72 -0.61 27.53 -1.23
CA SER A 72 0.82 27.60 -0.94
C SER A 72 1.13 26.93 0.40
N ALA A 73 2.07 25.99 0.40
CA ALA A 73 2.58 25.37 1.62
C ALA A 73 3.39 26.33 2.52
N ARG A 74 3.61 27.57 2.04
CA ARG A 74 4.48 28.57 2.69
C ARG A 74 3.68 29.73 3.30
N THR A 75 2.37 29.76 3.09
CA THR A 75 1.51 30.80 3.64
C THR A 75 1.49 30.69 5.15
N ARG A 76 1.72 31.81 5.83
CA ARG A 76 1.74 31.85 7.29
C ARG A 76 0.32 32.04 7.85
N PRO A 77 0.03 31.60 9.08
CA PRO A 77 -1.29 31.73 9.67
C PRO A 77 -1.81 33.17 9.85
N ASP A 78 -0.90 34.17 9.89
CA ASP A 78 -1.22 35.60 9.98
C ASP A 78 -1.54 36.25 8.62
N ASP A 79 -1.31 35.53 7.51
CA ASP A 79 -1.66 36.00 6.17
C ASP A 79 -3.19 36.00 6.01
N PRO A 80 -3.81 37.10 5.54
CA PRO A 80 -5.25 37.16 5.26
C PRO A 80 -5.76 36.03 4.37
N LEU A 81 -4.92 35.51 3.47
CA LEU A 81 -5.29 34.42 2.59
C LEU A 81 -5.41 33.08 3.33
N TYR A 82 -4.70 32.89 4.45
CA TYR A 82 -4.86 31.72 5.31
C TYR A 82 -6.26 31.68 5.92
N ALA A 83 -6.72 32.80 6.48
CA ALA A 83 -8.08 32.93 7.00
C ALA A 83 -9.14 32.74 5.90
N CYS A 84 -8.87 33.21 4.69
CA CYS A 84 -9.73 32.96 3.52
C CYS A 84 -9.82 31.47 3.19
N ALA A 85 -8.69 30.75 3.15
CA ALA A 85 -8.65 29.31 2.89
C ALA A 85 -9.45 28.52 3.95
N GLN A 86 -9.30 28.87 5.24
CA GLN A 86 -10.11 28.29 6.32
C GLN A 86 -11.61 28.52 6.11
N ARG A 87 -11.99 29.75 5.73
CA ARG A 87 -13.38 30.10 5.48
C ARG A 87 -13.96 29.33 4.28
N ILE A 88 -13.17 29.12 3.23
CA ILE A 88 -13.56 28.29 2.08
C ILE A 88 -13.80 26.85 2.54
N GLY A 89 -12.88 26.25 3.29
CA GLY A 89 -13.03 24.89 3.81
C GLY A 89 -14.31 24.72 4.63
N GLU A 90 -14.60 25.65 5.52
CA GLU A 90 -15.84 25.66 6.32
C GLU A 90 -17.09 25.71 5.43
N LEU A 91 -17.11 26.59 4.43
CA LEU A 91 -18.24 26.77 3.51
C LEU A 91 -18.48 25.56 2.60
N LEU A 92 -17.43 24.79 2.28
CA LEU A 92 -17.51 23.56 1.51
C LEU A 92 -18.16 22.44 2.32
N VAL A 93 -17.70 22.24 3.57
CA VAL A 93 -18.26 21.23 4.47
C VAL A 93 -19.72 21.54 4.80
N GLN A 94 -20.07 22.82 5.02
CA GLN A 94 -21.46 23.26 5.22
C GLN A 94 -22.38 22.94 4.03
N ARG A 95 -21.82 22.74 2.83
CA ARG A 95 -22.55 22.36 1.62
C ARG A 95 -22.55 20.86 1.33
N GLY A 96 -21.97 20.05 2.23
CA GLY A 96 -21.94 18.59 2.10
C GLY A 96 -20.80 18.06 1.25
N TYR A 97 -19.74 18.85 1.02
CA TYR A 97 -18.54 18.38 0.33
C TYR A 97 -17.42 18.03 1.33
N ALA A 98 -16.78 16.89 1.12
CA ALA A 98 -15.50 16.60 1.76
C ALA A 98 -14.40 17.50 1.17
N VAL A 99 -13.43 17.88 1.98
CA VAL A 99 -12.29 18.71 1.56
C VAL A 99 -11.05 17.82 1.52
N VAL A 100 -10.43 17.70 0.34
CA VAL A 100 -9.19 16.94 0.15
C VAL A 100 -8.04 17.92 -0.09
N THR A 101 -6.91 17.72 0.58
CA THR A 101 -5.71 18.56 0.43
C THR A 101 -4.47 17.67 0.25
N GLY A 102 -3.32 18.29 -0.03
CA GLY A 102 -2.03 17.59 -0.04
C GLY A 102 -1.49 17.25 1.37
N GLY A 103 -2.20 17.60 2.45
CA GLY A 103 -1.78 17.34 3.83
C GLY A 103 -0.57 18.16 4.31
N GLY A 104 -0.13 19.15 3.52
CA GLY A 104 1.01 20.01 3.84
C GLY A 104 0.65 21.15 4.81
N PRO A 105 1.66 21.90 5.30
CA PRO A 105 1.43 23.14 6.03
C PRO A 105 0.90 24.23 5.10
N GLY A 106 0.60 25.41 5.64
CA GLY A 106 0.09 26.53 4.83
C GLY A 106 -1.41 26.43 4.59
N MET A 107 -1.84 26.86 3.40
CA MET A 107 -3.26 26.92 3.03
C MET A 107 -3.93 25.56 2.88
#